data_AF-A0A933TTK1-F1
#
_entry.id   AF-A0A933TTK1-F1
#
_cell.length_a   1.000
_cell.length_b   1.000
_cell.length_c   1.000
_cell.angle_alpha   90.00
_cell.angle_beta   90.00
_cell.angle_gamma   90.00
#
_symmetry.space_group_name_H-M   'P 1'
#
loop_
_entity.id
_entity.type
_entity.pdbx_description
1 polymer ?
#
loop_
_entity_poly.entity_id
_entity_poly.type
_entity_poly.pdbx_seq_one_letter_code
_entity_poly.pdbx_strand_id
1 'polypeptide(L)'
;MNIVNKDELCPVCGFNFYAKFNAKPWGKRMPADEICPSCGIQFGYDDTAGGDLKDRSCIYKEWREKWIKGGMKWYSRGMKQPKDWDAKDQLKKIIKTAKWVV
;
A
#
# COMPACT_ATOMS: atom_id res chain seq x y z
N MET A 1 5.55 5.08 20.76
CA MET A 1 4.87 4.49 19.58
C MET A 1 4.97 5.50 18.45
N ASN A 2 5.67 5.18 17.36
CA ASN A 2 5.69 6.05 16.18
C ASN A 2 4.31 5.97 15.52
N ILE A 3 3.57 7.08 15.54
CA ILE A 3 2.27 7.18 14.88
C ILE A 3 2.53 7.18 13.38
N VAL A 4 2.18 6.11 12.69
CA VAL A 4 2.24 6.05 11.21
C VAL A 4 0.90 6.54 10.69
N ASN A 5 0.91 7.54 9.81
CA ASN A 5 -0.32 8.04 9.20
C ASN A 5 -0.83 7.02 8.17
N LYS A 6 -2.14 6.78 8.11
CA LYS A 6 -2.73 5.84 7.14
C LYS A 6 -2.34 6.18 5.69
N ASP A 7 -2.21 7.47 5.38
CA ASP A 7 -1.88 7.96 4.04
C ASP A 7 -0.41 7.73 3.67
N GLU A 8 0.42 7.30 4.62
CA GLU A 8 1.83 6.92 4.39
C GLU A 8 1.97 5.42 4.05
N LEU A 9 0.91 4.65 4.25
CA LEU A 9 0.88 3.23 3.96
C LEU A 9 0.35 2.98 2.56
N CYS A 10 0.94 2.00 1.88
CA CYS A 10 0.36 1.43 0.66
C CYS A 10 -1.08 0.97 0.98
N PRO A 11 -2.11 1.52 0.31
CA PRO A 11 -3.49 1.18 0.60
C PRO A 11 -3.82 -0.25 0.20
N VAL A 12 -3.02 -0.91 -0.64
CA VAL A 12 -3.21 -2.31 -1.02
C VAL A 12 -2.72 -3.25 0.10
N CYS A 13 -1.48 -3.10 0.57
CA CYS A 13 -0.82 -4.12 1.38
C CYS A 13 -0.28 -3.65 2.75
N GLY A 14 -0.35 -2.35 3.06
CA GLY A 14 0.10 -1.81 4.35
C GLY A 14 1.62 -1.58 4.45
N PHE A 15 2.36 -1.69 3.34
CA PHE A 15 3.78 -1.33 3.29
C PHE A 15 3.95 0.17 3.65
N ASN A 16 4.92 0.49 4.51
CA ASN A 16 5.17 1.88 4.91
C ASN A 16 5.97 2.60 3.81
N PHE A 17 5.25 3.33 2.97
CA PHE A 17 5.79 4.03 1.80
C PHE A 17 6.65 5.21 2.23
N TYR A 18 6.18 5.99 3.21
CA TYR A 18 6.90 7.18 3.68
C TYR A 18 8.23 6.83 4.32
N ALA A 19 8.27 5.81 5.18
CA ALA A 19 9.52 5.35 5.77
C ALA A 19 10.54 4.88 4.72
N LYS A 20 10.09 4.44 3.54
CA LYS A 20 10.97 3.94 2.49
C LYS A 20 11.39 5.01 1.48
N PHE A 21 10.44 5.82 1.03
CA PHE A 21 10.59 6.74 -0.10
C PHE A 21 10.50 8.21 0.31
N ASN A 22 10.27 8.51 1.59
CA ASN A 22 9.94 9.86 2.07
C ASN A 22 8.75 10.47 1.30
N ALA A 23 7.82 9.62 0.87
CA ALA A 23 6.67 9.96 0.04
C ALA A 23 5.44 9.14 0.44
N LYS A 24 4.25 9.70 0.19
CA LYS A 24 2.98 8.99 0.31
C LYS A 24 2.67 8.31 -1.02
N PRO A 25 1.96 7.16 -1.05
CA PRO A 25 1.49 6.56 -2.31
C PRO A 25 0.71 7.54 -3.18
N TRP A 26 -0.09 8.39 -2.53
CA TRP A 26 -0.80 9.51 -3.14
C TRP A 26 -0.71 10.74 -2.23
N GLY A 27 -0.36 11.87 -2.83
CA GLY A 27 -0.64 13.19 -2.28
C GLY A 27 -2.08 13.62 -2.54
N LYS A 28 -2.38 14.91 -2.38
CA LYS A 28 -3.75 15.44 -2.56
C LYS A 28 -4.30 15.19 -3.98
N ARG A 29 -3.45 15.26 -4.99
CA ARG A 29 -3.83 15.10 -6.41
C ARG A 29 -2.84 14.31 -7.25
N MET A 30 -1.62 14.09 -6.76
CA MET A 30 -0.55 13.45 -7.51
C MET A 30 -0.17 12.11 -6.88
N PRO A 31 0.06 11.08 -7.69
CA PRO A 31 0.61 9.81 -7.21
C PRO A 31 2.08 9.96 -6.84
N ALA A 32 2.66 8.92 -6.24
CA ALA A 32 4.10 8.81 -6.10
C ALA A 32 4.81 8.45 -7.43
N ASP A 33 4.08 7.95 -8.43
CA ASP A 33 4.61 7.32 -9.65
C ASP A 33 5.55 6.12 -9.39
N GLU A 34 5.54 5.62 -8.16
CA GLU A 34 6.36 4.53 -7.68
C GLU A 34 5.60 3.20 -7.64
N ILE A 35 6.35 2.11 -7.82
CA ILE A 35 5.83 0.74 -7.68
C ILE A 35 5.99 0.29 -6.23
N CYS A 36 4.90 -0.17 -5.61
CA CYS A 36 4.98 -0.74 -4.28
C CYS A 36 5.87 -2.00 -4.29
N PRO A 37 6.99 -2.02 -3.55
CA PRO A 37 7.92 -3.14 -3.62
C PRO A 37 7.34 -4.42 -3.01
N SER A 38 6.30 -4.29 -2.18
CA SER A 38 5.62 -5.41 -1.55
C SER A 38 4.55 -6.04 -2.45
N CYS A 39 3.56 -5.25 -2.92
CA CYS A 39 2.40 -5.80 -3.65
C CYS A 39 2.38 -5.53 -5.15
N GLY A 40 3.33 -4.74 -5.65
CA GLY A 40 3.54 -4.51 -7.08
C GLY A 40 2.60 -3.52 -7.76
N ILE A 41 1.66 -2.91 -7.03
CA ILE A 41 0.84 -1.83 -7.63
C ILE A 41 1.72 -0.61 -7.95
N GLN A 42 1.56 -0.04 -9.13
CA GLN A 42 2.12 1.24 -9.51
C GLN A 42 1.09 2.36 -9.27
N PHE A 43 1.42 3.28 -8.37
CA PHE A 43 0.57 4.43 -8.10
C PHE A 43 0.61 5.41 -9.26
N GLY A 44 -0.55 5.86 -9.74
CA GLY A 44 -0.68 6.73 -10.90
C GLY A 44 -0.93 6.00 -12.22
N TYR A 45 -0.68 4.69 -12.26
CA TYR A 45 -0.85 3.86 -13.46
C TYR A 45 -1.89 2.77 -13.24
N ASP A 46 -1.63 1.83 -12.33
CA ASP A 46 -2.51 0.69 -12.07
C ASP A 46 -3.81 1.09 -11.37
N ASP A 47 -3.76 2.18 -10.60
CA ASP A 47 -4.89 2.78 -9.90
C ASP A 47 -5.35 4.09 -10.54
N THR A 48 -5.03 4.28 -11.83
CA THR A 48 -5.52 5.40 -12.63
C THR A 48 -7.02 5.22 -12.88
N ALA A 49 -7.81 5.61 -11.91
CA ALA A 49 -9.27 5.44 -11.90
C ALA A 49 -9.99 6.47 -12.79
N GLY A 50 -9.48 6.71 -14.01
CA GLY A 50 -10.02 7.71 -14.93
C GLY A 50 -10.01 9.16 -14.39
N GLY A 51 -9.24 9.42 -13.32
CA GLY A 51 -9.25 10.69 -12.58
C GLY A 51 -10.24 10.75 -11.40
N ASP A 52 -11.14 9.77 -11.22
CA ASP A 52 -12.03 9.71 -10.07
C ASP A 52 -11.29 9.18 -8.82
N LEU A 53 -11.32 9.95 -7.74
CA LEU A 53 -10.68 9.62 -6.47
C LEU A 53 -11.39 8.48 -5.72
N LYS A 54 -12.72 8.36 -5.85
CA LYS A 54 -13.52 7.36 -5.13
C LYS A 54 -13.29 5.95 -5.67
N ASP A 55 -13.12 5.84 -6.98
CA ASP A 55 -12.99 4.58 -7.69
C ASP A 55 -11.67 3.85 -7.40
N ARG A 56 -10.61 4.56 -6.96
CA ARG A 56 -9.34 3.94 -6.57
C ARG A 56 -9.48 2.96 -5.42
N SER A 57 -10.42 3.21 -4.51
CA SER A 57 -10.65 2.31 -3.37
C SER A 57 -11.06 0.90 -3.80
N CYS A 58 -11.88 0.79 -4.86
CA CYS A 58 -12.26 -0.47 -5.48
C CYS A 58 -11.03 -1.17 -6.08
N ILE A 59 -10.21 -0.43 -6.83
CA ILE A 59 -8.97 -0.95 -7.42
C ILE A 59 -8.03 -1.49 -6.33
N TYR A 60 -7.83 -0.76 -5.24
CA TYR A 60 -6.97 -1.22 -4.15
C TYR A 60 -7.48 -2.49 -3.49
N LYS A 61 -8.79 -2.64 -3.36
CA LYS A 61 -9.40 -3.86 -2.81
C LYS A 61 -9.16 -5.05 -3.75
N GLU A 62 -9.42 -4.90 -5.04
CA GLU A 62 -9.20 -5.95 -6.02
C GLU A 62 -7.72 -6.35 -6.13
N TRP A 63 -6.82 -5.36 -6.14
CA TRP A 63 -5.39 -5.62 -6.17
C TRP A 63 -4.93 -6.37 -4.92
N ARG A 64 -5.43 -5.98 -3.74
CA ARG A 64 -5.14 -6.65 -2.49
C ARG A 64 -5.62 -8.10 -2.52
N GLU A 65 -6.81 -8.36 -3.03
CA GLU A 65 -7.32 -9.72 -3.18
C GLU A 65 -6.46 -10.56 -4.12
N LYS A 66 -6.02 -10.00 -5.26
CA LYS A 66 -5.08 -10.67 -6.18
C LYS A 66 -3.76 -11.00 -5.47
N TRP A 67 -3.20 -10.04 -4.74
CA TRP A 67 -1.96 -10.24 -3.97
C TRP A 67 -2.14 -11.30 -2.88
N ILE A 68 -3.25 -11.29 -2.15
CA ILE A 68 -3.59 -12.31 -1.13
C ILE A 68 -3.70 -13.70 -1.77
N LYS A 69 -4.47 -13.84 -2.86
CA LYS A 69 -4.62 -15.11 -3.60
C LYS A 69 -3.29 -15.63 -4.16
N GLY A 70 -2.39 -14.72 -4.53
CA GLY A 70 -1.02 -15.03 -4.99
C GLY A 70 -0.05 -15.44 -3.87
N GLY A 71 -0.51 -15.57 -2.62
CA GLY A 71 0.31 -15.94 -1.48
C GLY A 71 1.06 -14.77 -0.84
N MET A 72 0.63 -13.53 -1.12
CA MET A 72 1.22 -12.30 -0.58
C MET A 72 2.74 -12.22 -0.76
N LYS A 73 3.24 -12.61 -1.93
CA LYS A 73 4.68 -12.60 -2.21
C LYS A 73 5.20 -11.17 -2.28
N TRP A 74 6.45 -10.98 -1.84
CA TRP A 74 7.17 -9.73 -2.07
C TRP A 74 7.43 -9.55 -3.57
N TYR A 75 6.96 -8.43 -4.15
CA TYR A 75 7.00 -8.20 -5.59
C TYR A 75 8.39 -7.83 -6.12
N SER A 76 9.11 -6.95 -5.41
CA SER A 76 10.33 -6.37 -5.95
C SER A 76 11.49 -7.37 -5.99
N ARG A 77 12.16 -7.44 -7.15
CA ARG A 77 13.41 -8.19 -7.32
C ARG A 77 14.65 -7.35 -6.99
N GLY A 78 14.57 -6.03 -7.18
CA GLY A 78 15.69 -5.10 -6.92
C GLY A 78 15.73 -4.57 -5.48
N MET A 79 14.60 -4.54 -4.79
CA MET A 79 14.50 -4.17 -3.39
C MET A 79 14.19 -5.41 -2.56
N LYS A 80 15.11 -5.79 -1.67
CA LYS A 80 14.89 -6.92 -0.77
C LYS A 80 13.82 -6.60 0.26
N GLN A 81 13.02 -7.60 0.61
CA GLN A 81 12.12 -7.52 1.76
C GLN A 81 12.93 -7.32 3.06
N PRO A 82 12.36 -6.69 4.09
CA PRO A 82 12.95 -6.66 5.43
C PRO A 82 13.23 -8.06 5.97
N LYS A 83 14.27 -8.19 6.82
CA LYS A 83 14.77 -9.48 7.33
C LYS A 83 13.69 -10.33 8.00
N ASP A 84 12.78 -9.70 8.73
CA ASP A 84 11.70 -10.36 9.48
C ASP A 84 10.32 -9.97 8.93
N TRP A 85 10.22 -9.83 7.61
CA TRP A 85 8.99 -9.41 6.96
C TRP A 85 7.93 -10.52 7.01
N ASP A 86 6.78 -10.21 7.62
CA ASP A 86 5.56 -11.01 7.54
C ASP A 86 4.45 -10.23 6.83
N ALA A 87 3.90 -10.84 5.78
CA ALA A 87 2.89 -10.21 4.95
C ALA A 87 1.55 -9.99 5.67
N LYS A 88 1.17 -10.88 6.60
CA LYS A 88 -0.07 -10.76 7.35
C LYS A 88 0.01 -9.61 8.35
N ASP A 89 1.15 -9.45 9.02
CA ASP A 89 1.41 -8.34 9.92
C ASP A 89 1.49 -7.01 9.20
N GLN A 90 2.05 -6.99 7.99
CA GLN A 90 1.97 -5.83 7.11
C GLN A 90 0.51 -5.49 6.78
N LEU A 91 -0.28 -6.48 6.35
CA LEU A 91 -1.67 -6.29 5.97
C LEU A 91 -2.55 -5.80 7.14
N LYS A 92 -2.32 -6.30 8.35
CA LYS A 92 -3.03 -5.86 9.57
C LYS A 92 -2.90 -4.35 9.81
N LYS A 93 -1.89 -3.67 9.28
CA LYS A 93 -1.71 -2.21 9.44
C LYS A 93 -2.83 -1.41 8.75
N ILE A 94 -3.45 -1.98 7.71
CA ILE A 94 -4.62 -1.38 7.04
C ILE A 94 -5.86 -1.47 7.95
N ILE A 95 -5.98 -2.55 8.74
CA ILE A 95 -7.14 -2.81 9.61
C ILE A 95 -7.00 -2.06 10.95
N LYS A 96 -5.78 -2.04 11.52
CA LYS A 96 -5.52 -1.39 12.82
C LYS A 96 -5.67 0.13 12.78
N THR A 97 -5.55 0.75 11.61
CA THR A 97 -5.80 2.19 11.41
C THR A 97 -7.30 2.56 11.43
N ALA A 98 -8.21 1.58 11.48
CA ALA A 98 -9.65 1.78 11.59
C ALA A 98 -10.19 1.78 13.03
N LYS A 99 -9.37 1.54 14.06
CA LYS A 99 -9.80 1.63 15.47
C LYS A 99 -9.92 3.09 15.89
N TRP A 100 -11.09 3.68 15.66
CA TRP A 100 -11.52 4.85 16.42
C TRP A 100 -11.94 4.42 17.82
N VAL A 101 -11.44 5.18 18.79
CA VAL A 101 -11.87 5.21 20.18
C VAL A 101 -13.38 5.50 20.18
N VAL A 102 -14.10 4.73 20.99
CA VAL A 102 -15.52 4.92 21.33
C VAL A 102 -15.79 6.30 21.90
#